data_AF-A0A5P9P1M3-F1
#
_entry.id   AF-A0A5P9P1M3-F1
#
_cell.length_a   1.000
_cell.length_b   1.000
_cell.length_c   1.000
_cell.angle_alpha   90.00
_cell.angle_beta   90.00
_cell.angle_gamma   90.00
#
_symmetry.space_group_name_H-M   'P 1'
#
loop_
_entity.id
_entity.type
_entity.pdbx_description
1 polymer ?
#
loop_
_entity_poly.entity_id
_entity_poly.type
_entity_poly.pdbx_seq_one_letter_code
_entity_poly.pdbx_strand_id
1 'polypeptide(L)' 'MSNQPLLSDLEVREQSLAQVCDALAALQQVPAAGLNEAKHEMVTGMVDDARSLERSLSNEIDQMRGDSDE' A
#
# COMPACT_ATOMS: atom_id res chain seq x y z
N MET A 1 12.79 -23.43 16.44
CA MET A 1 13.26 -22.44 15.45
C MET A 1 12.22 -22.41 14.35
N SER A 2 11.49 -21.31 14.22
CA SER A 2 10.35 -21.21 13.29
C SER A 2 10.87 -21.20 11.86
N ASN A 3 10.63 -22.29 11.15
CA ASN A 3 10.94 -22.46 9.74
C ASN A 3 9.84 -21.78 8.92
N GLN A 4 9.75 -20.44 8.98
CA GLN A 4 8.89 -19.70 8.06
C GLN A 4 9.57 -19.72 6.69
N PRO A 5 8.89 -20.16 5.61
CA PRO A 5 9.44 -20.06 4.27
C PRO A 5 9.74 -18.58 3.99
N LEU A 6 10.92 -18.31 3.45
CA LEU A 6 11.25 -17.00 2.92
C LEU A 6 10.26 -16.71 1.79
N LEU A 7 9.47 -15.66 1.94
CA LEU A 7 8.56 -15.21 0.89
C LEU A 7 9.37 -14.87 -0.36
N SER A 8 8.84 -15.21 -1.52
CA SER A 8 9.38 -14.75 -2.79
C SER A 8 9.22 -13.23 -2.93
N ASP A 9 10.05 -12.62 -3.78
CA ASP A 9 10.01 -11.18 -4.05
C ASP A 9 8.64 -10.70 -4.55
N LEU A 10 7.88 -11.56 -5.24
CA LEU A 10 6.51 -11.30 -5.68
C LEU A 10 5.55 -11.28 -4.48
N GLU A 11 5.61 -12.31 -3.62
CA GLU A 11 4.77 -12.39 -2.41
C GLU A 11 5.02 -11.22 -1.45
N VAL A 12 6.27 -10.76 -1.33
CA VAL A 12 6.63 -9.58 -0.53
C VAL A 12 5.95 -8.32 -1.08
N ARG A 13 5.94 -8.13 -2.41
CA ARG A 13 5.30 -6.98 -3.04
C ARG A 13 3.78 -7.04 -2.93
N GLU A 14 3.18 -8.21 -3.12
CA GLU A 14 1.75 -8.42 -2.94
C GLU A 14 1.30 -8.14 -1.49
N GLN A 15 2.07 -8.60 -0.49
CA GLN A 15 1.82 -8.24 0.90
C GLN A 15 1.95 -6.74 1.15
N SER A 16 2.97 -6.11 0.57
CA SER A 16 3.19 -4.67 0.71
C SER A 16 2.02 -3.88 0.09
N LEU A 17 1.53 -4.31 -1.08
CA LEU A 17 0.36 -3.72 -1.72
C LEU A 17 -0.89 -3.85 -0.84
N ALA A 18 -1.13 -5.04 -0.27
CA ALA A 18 -2.25 -5.25 0.64
C ALA A 18 -2.19 -4.31 1.86
N GLN A 19 -1.02 -4.13 2.47
CA GLN A 19 -0.82 -3.21 3.59
C GLN A 19 -1.09 -1.75 3.21
N VAL A 20 -0.71 -1.32 2.00
CA VAL A 20 -0.98 0.03 1.49
C VAL A 20 -2.48 0.24 1.28
N CYS A 21 -3.18 -0.75 0.73
CA CYS A 21 -4.64 -0.72 0.59
C CYS A 21 -5.34 -0.60 1.95
N ASP A 22 -4.89 -1.36 2.95
CA ASP A 22 -5.42 -1.27 4.31
C ASP A 22 -5.18 0.12 4.94
N ALA A 23 -3.99 0.70 4.74
CA ALA A 23 -3.68 2.05 5.19
C ALA A 23 -4.56 3.11 4.53
N LEU A 24 -4.81 3.00 3.22
CA LEU A 24 -5.74 3.88 2.50
C LEU A 24 -7.16 3.78 3.05
N ALA A 25 -7.64 2.56 3.32
CA ALA A 25 -8.95 2.35 3.91
C ALA A 25 -9.06 2.99 5.30
N ALA A 26 -8.01 2.88 6.13
CA ALA A 26 -7.96 3.51 7.44
C ALA A 26 -7.97 5.05 7.36
N LEU A 27 -7.21 5.63 6.44
CA LEU A 27 -7.17 7.09 6.22
C LEU A 27 -8.53 7.65 5.78
N GLN A 28 -9.28 6.90 4.97
CA GLN A 28 -10.62 7.28 4.54
C GLN A 28 -11.68 7.23 5.64
N GLN A 29 -11.42 6.52 6.75
CA GLN A 29 -12.32 6.42 7.89
C GLN A 29 -12.07 7.48 8.97
N VAL A 30 -11.12 8.39 8.77
CA VAL A 30 -10.82 9.46 9.75
C VAL A 30 -12.05 10.37 9.92
N PRO A 31 -12.61 10.48 11.15
CA PRO A 31 -13.81 11.27 11.37
C PRO A 31 -13.53 12.78 11.26
N ALA A 32 -14.40 13.49 10.54
CA ALA A 32 -14.30 14.94 10.32
C ALA A 32 -14.25 15.76 11.62
N ALA A 33 -14.89 15.28 12.69
CA ALA A 33 -14.89 15.94 13.99
C ALA A 33 -13.48 16.07 14.63
N GLY A 34 -12.51 15.26 14.19
CA GLY A 34 -11.12 15.30 14.66
C GLY A 34 -10.15 16.08 13.77
N LEU A 35 -10.61 16.54 12.60
CA LEU A 35 -9.79 17.23 11.61
C LEU A 35 -9.83 18.75 11.82
N ASN A 36 -8.67 19.32 12.12
CA ASN A 36 -8.41 20.74 11.87
C ASN A 36 -7.65 20.88 10.54
N GLU A 37 -7.43 22.10 10.06
CA GLU A 37 -6.78 22.37 8.78
C GLU A 37 -5.43 21.65 8.63
N ALA A 38 -4.55 21.75 9.64
CA ALA A 38 -3.24 21.08 9.61
C ALA A 38 -3.35 19.54 9.54
N LYS A 39 -4.30 18.94 10.28
CA LYS A 39 -4.54 17.48 10.22
C LYS A 39 -5.17 17.07 8.91
N HIS A 40 -6.03 17.91 8.33
CA HIS A 40 -6.65 17.66 7.04
C HIS A 40 -5.59 17.65 5.92
N GLU A 41 -4.69 18.64 5.89
CA GLU A 41 -3.57 18.66 4.95
C GLU A 41 -2.66 17.45 5.13
N MET A 42 -2.36 17.07 6.38
CA MET A 42 -1.56 15.89 6.67
C MET A 42 -2.22 14.61 6.15
N VAL A 43 -3.50 14.37 6.47
CA VAL A 43 -4.23 13.18 5.98
C VAL A 43 -4.32 13.18 4.46
N THR A 44 -4.52 14.34 3.84
CA THR A 44 -4.55 14.46 2.37
C THR A 44 -3.21 14.05 1.76
N GLY A 45 -2.09 14.56 2.29
CA GLY A 45 -0.75 14.17 1.84
C GLY A 45 -0.48 12.68 2.02
N MET A 46 -0.86 12.11 3.17
CA MET A 46 -0.74 10.66 3.41
C MET A 46 -1.54 9.82 2.41
N VAL A 47 -2.74 10.27 2.02
CA VAL A 47 -3.54 9.59 0.99
C VAL A 47 -2.87 9.66 -0.38
N ASP A 48 -2.32 10.81 -0.76
CA ASP A 48 -1.63 10.98 -2.04
C ASP A 48 -0.37 10.10 -2.12
N ASP A 49 0.42 10.07 -1.06
CA ASP A 49 1.61 9.22 -0.95
C ASP A 49 1.25 7.73 -1.03
N ALA A 50 0.22 7.31 -0.29
CA ALA A 50 -0.23 5.92 -0.29
C ALA A 50 -0.80 5.49 -1.66
N ARG A 51 -1.54 6.36 -2.36
CA ARG A 51 -1.99 6.11 -3.74
C ARG A 51 -0.85 6.09 -4.75
N SER A 52 0.21 6.85 -4.52
CA SER A 52 1.41 6.79 -5.35
C SER A 52 2.08 5.43 -5.19
N LEU A 53 2.25 4.98 -3.94
CA LEU A 53 2.85 3.70 -3.63
C LEU A 53 2.02 2.50 -4.11
N GLU A 54 0.69 2.54 -3.95
CA GLU A 54 -0.25 1.54 -4.46
C GLU A 54 -0.06 1.32 -5.97
N ARG A 55 0.03 2.41 -6.73
CA ARG A 55 0.22 2.36 -8.18
C ARG A 55 1.59 1.78 -8.55
N SER A 56 2.66 2.20 -7.87
CA SER A 56 4.00 1.67 -8.12
C SER A 56 4.06 0.17 -7.86
N LEU A 57 3.56 -0.29 -6.71
CA LEU A 57 3.53 -1.71 -6.35
C LEU A 57 2.66 -2.54 -7.30
N SER A 58 1.49 -2.03 -7.69
CA SER A 58 0.61 -2.70 -8.66
C SER A 58 1.32 -2.88 -10.01
N ASN A 59 1.98 -1.84 -10.50
CA ASN A 59 2.75 -1.89 -11.75
C ASN A 59 3.92 -2.89 -11.66
N GLU A 60 4.64 -2.92 -10.54
CA GLU A 60 5.73 -3.88 -10.32
C GLU A 60 5.24 -5.33 -10.30
N ILE A 61 4.11 -5.60 -9.62
CA ILE A 61 3.49 -6.92 -9.56
C ILE A 61 3.05 -7.37 -10.96
N ASP A 62 2.39 -6.48 -11.72
CA ASP A 62 1.94 -6.80 -13.08
C ASP A 62 3.12 -7.10 -14.01
N GLN A 63 4.23 -6.35 -13.91
CA GLN A 63 5.46 -6.63 -14.66
C GLN A 63 6.05 -7.99 -14.29
N MET A 64 6.18 -8.28 -12.99
CA MET A 64 6.73 -9.57 -12.53
C MET A 64 5.88 -10.77 -12.94
N ARG A 65 4.56 -10.61 -12.99
CA ARG A 65 3.64 -11.65 -13.48
C ARG A 65 3.74 -11.82 -14.99
N GLY A 66 3.84 -10.73 -15.74
CA GLY A 66 4.03 -10.76 -17.19
C GLY A 66 5.36 -11.39 -17.62
N ASP A 67 6.46 -11.05 -16.92
CA ASP A 67 7.79 -11.62 -17.17
C ASP A 67 7.91 -13.11 -16.76
N SER A 68 6.99 -13.61 -15.93
CA SER A 68 6.98 -15.03 -15.51
C SER A 68 6.33 -15.97 -16.54
N ASP A 69 5.65 -15.42 -17.55
CA ASP A 69 4.92 -16.16 -18.59
C ASP A 69 5.66 -16.24 -19.95
N GLU A 70 6.90 -15.71 -20.06
CA GLU A 70 7.83 -15.88 -21.20
C GLU A 70 8.98 -16.86 -20.91
#